data_AF-A0A1B0G2E8-F1
#
_entry.id   AF-A0A1B0G2E8-F1
#
_cell.length_a   1.000
_cell.length_b   1.000
_cell.length_c   1.000
_cell.angle_alpha   90.00
_cell.angle_beta   90.00
_cell.angle_gamma   90.00
#
_symmetry.space_group_name_H-M   'P 1'
#
loop_
_entity.id
_entity.type
_entity.pdbx_description
1 polymer ?
#
loop_
_entity_poly.entity_id
_entity_poly.type
_entity_poly.pdbx_seq_one_letter_code
_entity_poly.pdbx_strand_id
1 'polypeptide(L)'
;MGDIVNNIEIFKKLNFDTSNQWIFYDERFHKFFDFFANNITDSNILTETEILEQEELLRRNQYVETNGKSAECLQKFVSTYPGLLTATEDDIISLRQSVAIMEKLLRGYDDLINDMRIKQYEMDYFLEKARGRGTQGVVDGLDLSKIHAISLSDMERETHELAIVNAHQEMVQKALMIDLENLVHQQAQHIIEMNLYENTKEKLERAQKRHENNSTLSQILSNVLSNAELIWIGIQLDLEKKHNRFDNSEGLKSQSQLCLQRIQLMRNVASNTSDILSVEFITKMIQYLSSCLQHQPRDEVKACLHEYEKFVRLFNYALNGLLSGKHYATILEKLDEINHVETVLHSFVYDGPVDTPMFENVSYLKPIFNANMKKELIDKQLRRMRTQFHENVTERMEKDKLWRYRQLLWMWFLRDPSRVLRVIEEIKRIASKVPQISKTLGGIKRK
;
A
#
# COMPACT_ATOMS: atom_id res chain seq x y z
N MET A 1 -7.04 21.20 -38.69
CA MET A 1 -5.64 21.52 -39.11
C MET A 1 -4.69 21.74 -37.93
N GLY A 2 -5.14 22.21 -36.76
CA GLY A 2 -4.27 22.35 -35.57
C GLY A 2 -3.71 21.02 -35.03
N ASP A 3 -4.50 19.94 -35.05
CA ASP A 3 -4.08 18.63 -34.52
C ASP A 3 -2.98 17.97 -35.34
N ILE A 4 -2.99 18.12 -36.67
CA ILE A 4 -1.98 17.53 -37.56
C ILE A 4 -0.60 18.15 -37.32
N VAL A 5 -0.54 19.48 -37.08
CA VAL A 5 0.73 20.18 -36.81
C VAL A 5 1.30 19.74 -35.47
N ASN A 6 0.46 19.61 -34.44
CA ASN A 6 0.87 19.15 -33.12
C ASN A 6 1.37 17.68 -33.15
N ASN A 7 0.66 16.82 -33.89
CA ASN A 7 1.08 15.44 -34.13
C ASN A 7 2.47 15.41 -34.81
N ILE A 8 2.66 16.18 -35.89
CA ILE A 8 3.95 16.26 -36.61
C ILE A 8 5.09 16.72 -35.69
N GLU A 9 4.87 17.69 -34.80
CA GLU A 9 5.87 18.15 -33.83
C GLU A 9 6.27 17.05 -32.84
N ILE A 10 5.31 16.28 -32.33
CA ILE A 10 5.58 15.15 -31.42
C ILE A 10 6.38 14.05 -32.13
N PHE A 11 6.04 13.73 -33.38
CA PHE A 11 6.80 12.75 -34.18
C PHE A 11 8.21 13.25 -34.53
N LYS A 12 8.39 14.56 -34.77
CA LYS A 12 9.73 15.16 -34.90
C LYS A 12 10.55 15.06 -33.62
N LYS A 13 9.95 15.32 -32.45
CA LYS A 13 10.60 15.13 -31.14
C LYS A 13 11.04 13.69 -30.89
N LEU A 14 10.33 12.72 -31.46
CA LEU A 14 10.66 11.30 -31.42
C LEU A 14 11.63 10.86 -32.55
N ASN A 15 12.20 11.82 -33.29
CA ASN A 15 13.17 11.59 -34.36
C ASN A 15 12.62 10.79 -35.57
N PHE A 16 11.30 10.81 -35.80
CA PHE A 16 10.72 10.24 -37.01
C PHE A 16 10.85 11.20 -38.20
N ASP A 17 11.16 10.64 -39.37
CA ASP A 17 11.17 11.39 -40.62
C ASP A 17 9.73 11.77 -41.02
N THR A 18 9.38 13.03 -40.79
CA THR A 18 8.05 13.60 -41.07
C THR A 18 7.95 14.22 -42.45
N SER A 19 9.01 14.12 -43.28
CA SER A 19 9.11 14.82 -44.55
C SER A 19 8.12 14.35 -45.62
N ASN A 20 7.53 13.15 -45.51
CA ASN A 20 6.66 12.57 -46.55
C ASN A 20 5.72 11.46 -46.03
N GLN A 21 4.95 11.73 -44.98
CA GLN A 21 4.04 10.73 -44.41
C GLN A 21 2.57 11.05 -44.74
N TRP A 22 2.08 10.49 -45.85
CA TRP A 22 0.66 10.55 -46.28
C TRP A 22 -0.31 10.06 -45.21
N ILE A 23 0.17 9.22 -44.29
CA ILE A 23 -0.59 8.64 -43.18
C ILE A 23 -1.13 9.70 -42.21
N PHE A 24 -0.46 10.86 -42.05
CA PHE A 24 -0.95 11.96 -41.21
C PHE A 24 -2.20 12.65 -41.77
N TYR A 25 -2.52 12.41 -43.04
CA TYR A 25 -3.68 12.95 -43.73
C TYR A 25 -4.81 11.92 -43.91
N ASP A 26 -4.62 10.68 -43.46
CA ASP A 26 -5.65 9.63 -43.52
C ASP A 26 -6.55 9.67 -42.27
N GLU A 27 -7.83 9.98 -42.46
CA GLU A 27 -8.82 10.11 -41.38
C GLU A 27 -8.97 8.85 -40.53
N ARG A 28 -8.63 7.67 -41.05
CA ARG A 28 -8.72 6.40 -40.30
C ARG A 28 -7.71 6.32 -39.17
N PHE A 29 -6.58 7.01 -39.31
CA PHE A 29 -5.51 7.04 -38.31
C PHE A 29 -5.59 8.26 -37.38
N HIS A 30 -6.54 9.17 -37.60
CA HIS A 30 -6.66 10.40 -36.80
C HIS A 30 -6.83 10.07 -35.31
N LYS A 31 -7.69 9.11 -34.97
CA LYS A 31 -7.88 8.64 -33.58
C LYS A 31 -6.61 8.06 -32.96
N PHE A 32 -5.78 7.39 -33.77
CA PHE A 32 -4.51 6.85 -33.32
C PHE A 32 -3.51 7.97 -33.05
N PHE A 33 -3.38 8.94 -33.96
CA PHE A 33 -2.48 10.07 -33.77
C PHE A 33 -2.91 10.99 -32.64
N ASP A 34 -4.21 11.22 -32.47
CA ASP A 34 -4.75 12.01 -31.35
C ASP A 34 -4.53 11.27 -30.02
N PHE A 35 -4.71 9.94 -29.99
CA PHE A 35 -4.32 9.14 -28.82
C PHE A 35 -2.81 9.26 -28.55
N PHE A 36 -1.98 9.11 -29.58
CA PHE A 36 -0.54 9.13 -29.47
C PHE A 36 -0.02 10.49 -28.95
N ALA A 37 -0.52 11.59 -29.49
CA ALA A 37 -0.17 12.94 -29.08
C ALA A 37 -0.64 13.28 -27.66
N ASN A 38 -1.80 12.78 -27.24
CA ASN A 38 -2.30 13.02 -25.89
C ASN A 38 -1.59 12.19 -24.81
N ASN A 39 -0.95 11.07 -25.18
CA ASN A 39 -0.28 10.17 -24.23
C ASN A 39 1.25 10.32 -24.21
N ILE A 40 1.85 10.89 -25.26
CA ILE A 40 3.27 11.22 -25.29
C ILE A 40 3.47 12.65 -24.83
N THR A 41 4.10 12.80 -23.68
CA THR A 41 4.45 14.09 -23.07
C THR A 41 5.97 14.20 -22.90
N ASP A 42 6.49 15.40 -22.68
CA ASP A 42 7.92 15.61 -22.41
C ASP A 42 8.40 14.83 -21.16
N SER A 43 7.49 14.42 -20.27
CA SER A 43 7.79 13.53 -19.13
C SER A 43 8.02 12.06 -19.51
N ASN A 44 7.61 11.65 -20.71
CA ASN A 44 7.65 10.27 -21.20
C ASN A 44 8.68 10.07 -22.33
N ILE A 45 9.22 11.15 -22.90
CA ILE A 45 10.29 11.13 -23.90
C ILE A 45 11.64 11.22 -23.17
N LEU A 46 12.68 10.55 -23.69
CA LEU A 46 14.05 10.72 -23.19
C LEU A 46 14.49 12.18 -23.37
N THR A 47 14.95 12.82 -22.30
CA THR A 47 15.50 14.18 -22.43
C THR A 47 16.87 14.13 -23.10
N GLU A 48 17.30 15.24 -23.71
CA GLU A 48 18.61 15.33 -24.36
C GLU A 48 19.76 15.01 -23.39
N THR A 49 19.63 15.40 -22.12
CA THR A 49 20.56 15.03 -21.05
C THR A 49 20.58 13.53 -20.76
N GLU A 50 19.43 12.85 -20.81
CA GLU A 50 19.34 11.40 -20.59
C GLU A 50 19.90 10.61 -21.78
N ILE A 51 19.73 11.12 -23.00
CA ILE A 51 20.36 10.55 -24.20
C ILE A 51 21.88 10.66 -24.09
N LEU A 52 22.39 11.82 -23.67
CA LEU A 52 23.83 12.01 -23.43
C LEU A 52 24.36 11.13 -22.29
N GLU A 53 23.63 11.02 -21.18
CA GLU A 53 23.96 10.09 -20.08
C GLU A 53 23.98 8.63 -20.58
N GLN A 54 23.00 8.22 -21.39
CA GLN A 54 22.96 6.89 -22.00
C GLN A 54 24.16 6.65 -22.93
N GLU A 55 24.48 7.60 -23.81
CA GLU A 55 25.64 7.52 -24.71
C GLU A 55 26.95 7.43 -23.93
N GLU A 56 27.07 8.16 -22.81
CA GLU A 56 28.22 8.10 -21.93
C GLU A 56 28.34 6.76 -21.20
N LEU A 57 27.22 6.23 -20.69
CA LEU A 57 27.17 4.90 -20.07
C LEU A 57 27.50 3.79 -21.07
N LEU A 58 27.05 3.91 -22.32
CA LEU A 58 27.41 3.02 -23.42
C LEU A 58 28.91 3.10 -23.72
N ARG A 59 29.49 4.31 -23.82
CA ARG A 59 30.95 4.47 -24.00
C ARG A 59 31.76 3.87 -22.86
N ARG A 60 31.24 3.94 -21.63
CA ARG A 60 31.91 3.42 -20.42
C ARG A 60 31.67 1.93 -20.17
N ASN A 61 30.94 1.21 -21.04
CA ASN A 61 30.50 -0.18 -20.82
C ASN A 61 29.74 -0.38 -19.47
N GLN A 62 29.11 0.68 -18.96
CA GLN A 62 28.33 0.65 -17.72
C GLN A 62 26.82 0.57 -18.00
N TYR A 63 26.42 0.57 -19.26
CA TYR A 63 25.03 0.43 -19.68
C TYR A 63 24.57 -1.04 -19.61
N VAL A 64 23.50 -1.29 -18.86
CA VAL A 64 22.95 -2.63 -18.64
C VAL A 64 21.81 -2.89 -19.62
N GLU A 65 22.10 -3.51 -20.76
CA GLU A 65 21.12 -3.71 -21.84
C GLU A 65 20.17 -4.90 -21.64
N THR A 66 20.53 -5.90 -20.82
CA THR A 66 19.81 -7.17 -20.75
C THR A 66 19.44 -7.57 -19.33
N ASN A 67 18.26 -8.17 -19.16
CA ASN A 67 17.76 -8.70 -17.88
C ASN A 67 18.78 -9.64 -17.19
N GLY A 68 19.58 -10.37 -17.96
CA GLY A 68 20.66 -11.23 -17.43
C GLY A 68 21.82 -10.44 -16.80
N LYS A 69 22.30 -9.38 -17.45
CA LYS A 69 23.34 -8.49 -16.88
C LYS A 69 22.80 -7.67 -15.69
N SER A 70 21.51 -7.32 -15.71
CA SER A 70 20.84 -6.65 -14.60
C SER A 70 20.82 -7.52 -13.35
N ALA A 71 20.45 -8.80 -13.48
CA ALA A 71 20.47 -9.76 -12.38
C ALA A 71 21.89 -9.96 -11.81
N GLU A 72 22.90 -10.05 -12.66
CA GLU A 72 24.30 -10.20 -12.24
C GLU A 72 24.84 -8.94 -11.52
N CYS A 73 24.44 -7.76 -11.99
CA CYS A 73 24.79 -6.49 -11.36
C CYS A 73 24.05 -6.28 -10.03
N LEU A 74 22.77 -6.65 -9.95
CA LEU A 74 21.98 -6.70 -8.71
C LEU A 74 22.59 -7.67 -7.71
N GLN A 75 23.02 -8.85 -8.15
CA GLN A 75 23.65 -9.84 -7.29
C GLN A 75 24.99 -9.34 -6.73
N LYS A 76 25.81 -8.67 -7.55
CA LYS A 76 27.02 -7.97 -7.09
C LYS A 76 26.70 -6.84 -6.11
N PHE A 77 25.61 -6.11 -6.33
CA PHE A 77 25.20 -5.00 -5.47
C PHE A 77 24.72 -5.50 -4.10
N VAL A 78 23.89 -6.54 -4.08
CA VAL A 78 23.42 -7.22 -2.87
C VAL A 78 24.57 -7.89 -2.12
N SER A 79 25.57 -8.45 -2.82
CA SER A 79 26.75 -9.00 -2.17
C SER A 79 27.68 -7.93 -1.59
N THR A 80 27.73 -6.75 -2.21
CA THR A 80 28.57 -5.63 -1.74
C THR A 80 27.92 -4.87 -0.59
N TYR A 81 26.58 -4.76 -0.61
CA TYR A 81 25.77 -4.07 0.40
C TYR A 81 24.65 -4.99 0.92
N PRO A 82 25.01 -6.01 1.72
CA PRO A 82 24.01 -6.92 2.28
C PRO A 82 23.03 -6.15 3.17
N GLY A 83 21.73 -6.38 2.97
CA GLY A 83 20.65 -5.76 3.73
C GLY A 83 20.08 -4.45 3.15
N LEU A 84 20.63 -3.92 2.05
CA LEU A 84 20.13 -2.67 1.44
C LEU A 84 18.73 -2.83 0.82
N LEU A 85 18.41 -4.03 0.32
CA LEU A 85 17.12 -4.36 -0.30
C LEU A 85 16.19 -5.18 0.62
N THR A 86 16.56 -5.37 1.89
CA THR A 86 15.74 -6.13 2.85
C THR A 86 14.76 -5.23 3.62
N ALA A 87 14.84 -3.90 3.43
CA ALA A 87 13.89 -2.97 4.02
C ALA A 87 12.51 -3.17 3.37
N THR A 88 11.51 -3.38 4.20
CA THR A 88 10.10 -3.54 3.81
C THR A 88 9.40 -2.18 3.71
N GLU A 89 8.25 -2.12 3.04
CA GLU A 89 7.41 -0.91 2.98
C GLU A 89 7.06 -0.41 4.40
N ASP A 90 6.89 -1.33 5.35
CA ASP A 90 6.63 -1.02 6.75
C ASP A 90 7.83 -0.34 7.43
N ASP A 91 9.06 -0.71 7.07
CA ASP A 91 10.27 -0.03 7.56
C ASP A 91 10.35 1.40 7.04
N ILE A 92 9.98 1.63 5.77
CA ILE A 92 9.91 2.97 5.18
C ILE A 92 8.82 3.82 5.86
N ILE A 93 7.66 3.25 6.15
CA ILE A 93 6.57 3.92 6.86
C ILE A 93 7.02 4.27 8.30
N SER A 94 7.66 3.34 9.00
CA SER A 94 8.21 3.56 10.34
C SER A 94 9.27 4.68 10.34
N LEU A 95 10.17 4.69 9.35
CA LEU A 95 11.18 5.73 9.20
C LEU A 95 10.53 7.10 8.94
N ARG A 96 9.52 7.17 8.07
CA ARG A 96 8.79 8.42 7.78
C ARG A 96 8.08 8.95 9.02
N GLN A 97 7.49 8.08 9.83
CA GLN A 97 6.88 8.48 11.10
C GLN A 97 7.93 9.00 12.08
N SER A 98 9.09 8.34 12.16
CA SER A 98 10.23 8.79 12.99
C SER A 98 10.75 10.17 12.56
N VAL A 99 10.91 10.40 11.25
CA VAL A 99 11.30 11.71 10.69
C VAL A 99 10.27 12.78 11.02
N ALA A 100 8.98 12.52 10.86
CA ALA A 100 7.93 13.48 11.21
C ALA A 100 7.92 13.84 12.71
N ILE A 101 8.23 12.87 13.58
CA ILE A 101 8.38 13.09 15.03
C ILE A 101 9.63 13.96 15.29
N MET A 102 10.75 13.66 14.64
CA MET A 102 11.99 14.45 14.79
C MET A 102 11.82 15.89 14.29
N GLU A 103 11.18 16.13 13.16
CA GLU A 103 10.87 17.49 12.69
C GLU A 103 9.98 18.26 13.67
N LYS A 104 9.01 17.58 14.30
CA LYS A 104 8.15 18.20 15.31
C LYS A 104 8.93 18.56 16.57
N LEU A 105 9.88 17.71 16.98
CA LEU A 105 10.81 18.01 18.08
C LEU A 105 11.73 19.17 17.74
N LEU A 106 12.27 19.22 16.51
CA LEU A 106 13.15 20.28 16.04
C LEU A 106 12.44 21.64 16.06
N ARG A 107 11.21 21.70 15.54
CA ARG A 107 10.35 22.89 15.66
C ARG A 107 10.12 23.31 17.12
N GLY A 108 9.90 22.34 18.02
CA GLY A 108 9.78 22.62 19.46
C GLY A 108 11.06 23.16 20.10
N TYR A 109 12.23 22.69 19.65
CA TYR A 109 13.52 23.24 20.08
C TYR A 109 13.76 24.65 19.53
N ASP A 110 13.41 24.92 18.28
CA ASP A 110 13.50 26.27 17.70
C ASP A 110 12.61 27.27 18.47
N ASP A 111 11.38 26.87 18.81
CA ASP A 111 10.49 27.67 19.65
C ASP A 111 11.10 27.95 21.03
N LEU A 112 11.71 26.93 21.66
CA LEU A 112 12.39 27.06 22.95
C LEU A 112 13.63 27.97 22.86
N ILE A 113 14.44 27.84 21.80
CA ILE A 113 15.60 28.69 21.56
C ILE A 113 15.17 30.14 21.36
N ASN A 114 14.08 30.37 20.62
CA ASN A 114 13.52 31.70 20.44
C ASN A 114 13.01 32.29 21.76
N ASP A 115 12.30 31.51 22.60
CA ASP A 115 11.87 31.95 23.93
C ASP A 115 13.06 32.26 24.85
N MET A 116 14.11 31.43 24.82
CA MET A 116 15.35 31.68 25.56
C MET A 116 16.06 32.95 25.08
N ARG A 117 16.12 33.19 23.77
CA ARG A 117 16.67 34.43 23.20
C ARG A 117 15.87 35.66 23.64
N ILE A 118 14.55 35.59 23.63
CA ILE A 118 13.68 36.68 24.11
C ILE A 118 13.95 36.97 25.59
N LYS A 119 14.00 35.93 26.43
CA LYS A 119 14.34 36.08 27.86
C LYS A 119 15.76 36.58 28.08
N GLN A 120 16.70 36.23 27.22
CA GLN A 120 18.06 36.75 27.26
C GLN A 120 18.07 38.26 26.94
N TYR A 121 17.34 38.71 25.91
CA TYR A 121 17.19 40.15 25.63
C TYR A 121 16.51 40.91 26.76
N GLU A 122 15.49 40.32 27.41
CA GLU A 122 14.86 40.90 28.60
C GLU A 122 15.85 41.01 29.76
N MET A 123 16.62 39.95 30.02
CA MET A 123 17.65 39.94 31.05
C MET A 123 18.75 40.96 30.77
N ASP A 124 19.23 41.06 29.53
CA ASP A 124 20.21 42.04 29.10
C ASP A 124 19.67 43.47 29.27
N TYR A 125 18.40 43.70 28.94
CA TYR A 125 17.74 44.98 29.20
C TYR A 125 17.65 45.29 30.70
N PHE A 126 17.30 44.31 31.54
CA PHE A 126 17.27 44.50 32.99
C PHE A 126 18.65 44.75 33.58
N LEU A 127 19.66 44.01 33.12
CA LEU A 127 21.06 44.18 33.50
C LEU A 127 21.55 45.56 33.09
N GLU A 128 21.26 46.03 31.87
CA GLU A 128 21.71 47.34 31.41
C GLU A 128 20.98 48.48 32.12
N LYS A 129 19.71 48.30 32.45
CA LYS A 129 18.95 49.24 33.29
C LYS A 129 19.46 49.26 34.74
N ALA A 130 19.78 48.10 35.30
CA ALA A 130 20.38 47.97 36.62
C ALA A 130 21.80 48.56 36.65
N ARG A 131 22.58 48.34 35.58
CA ARG A 131 23.90 48.93 35.36
C ARG A 131 23.78 50.43 35.23
N GLY A 132 22.87 50.98 34.43
CA GLY A 132 22.63 52.42 34.34
C GLY A 132 22.27 53.04 35.69
N ARG A 133 21.41 52.38 36.48
CA ARG A 133 21.11 52.81 37.86
C ARG A 133 22.29 52.67 38.81
N GLY A 134 23.08 51.61 38.67
CA GLY A 134 24.29 51.36 39.44
C GLY A 134 25.38 52.38 39.12
N THR A 135 25.64 52.65 37.85
CA THR A 135 26.55 53.68 37.36
C THR A 135 26.08 55.06 37.81
N GLN A 136 24.78 55.37 37.72
CA GLN A 136 24.26 56.63 38.26
C GLN A 136 24.45 56.70 39.79
N GLY A 137 24.18 55.63 40.54
CA GLY A 137 24.43 55.58 41.98
C GLY A 137 25.92 55.63 42.36
N VAL A 138 26.81 55.09 41.53
CA VAL A 138 28.27 55.19 41.69
C VAL A 138 28.74 56.59 41.32
N VAL A 139 28.16 57.26 40.31
CA VAL A 139 28.43 58.66 39.96
C VAL A 139 27.93 59.61 41.03
N ASP A 140 26.73 59.38 41.56
CA ASP A 140 26.14 60.16 42.65
C ASP A 140 26.85 59.89 43.99
N GLY A 141 27.43 58.70 44.15
CA GLY A 141 28.24 58.27 45.30
C GLY A 141 29.76 58.45 45.11
N LEU A 142 30.20 58.93 43.93
CA LEU A 142 31.60 59.18 43.58
C LEU A 142 32.01 60.48 44.27
N ASP A 143 32.27 60.35 45.55
CA ASP A 143 33.04 61.31 46.30
C ASP A 143 34.50 61.18 45.82
N LEU A 144 34.90 62.06 44.89
CA LEU A 144 36.27 62.12 44.37
C LEU A 144 37.31 62.33 45.50
N SER A 145 36.89 62.69 46.71
CA SER A 145 37.74 62.78 47.90
C SER A 145 38.06 61.42 48.55
N LYS A 146 37.47 60.31 48.07
CA LYS A 146 37.69 58.94 48.55
C LYS A 146 38.36 58.00 47.55
N ILE A 147 38.84 58.50 46.41
CA ILE A 147 39.71 57.71 45.52
C ILE A 147 40.98 57.39 46.30
N HIS A 148 41.11 56.14 46.74
CA HIS A 148 42.34 55.66 47.35
C HIS A 148 43.28 55.26 46.22
N ALA A 149 44.52 55.75 46.27
CA ALA A 149 45.60 55.22 45.45
C ALA A 149 45.80 53.75 45.81
N ILE A 150 45.33 52.85 44.94
CA ILE A 150 45.75 51.45 44.96
C ILE A 150 47.26 51.43 44.74
N SER A 151 47.96 50.53 45.42
CA SER A 151 49.40 50.39 45.19
C SER A 151 49.64 49.99 43.72
N LEU A 152 50.73 50.48 43.12
CA LEU A 152 51.10 50.11 41.74
C LEU A 152 51.10 48.59 41.54
N SER A 153 51.49 47.83 42.59
CA SER A 153 51.49 46.37 42.58
C SER A 153 50.10 45.73 42.50
N ASP A 154 49.06 46.34 43.09
CA ASP A 154 47.70 45.80 42.98
C ASP A 154 47.14 46.00 41.56
N MET A 155 47.46 47.14 40.93
CA MET A 155 47.11 47.42 39.53
C MET A 155 47.86 46.51 38.55
N GLU A 156 49.15 46.25 38.79
CA GLU A 156 49.94 45.29 38.01
C GLU A 156 49.38 43.87 38.11
N ARG A 157 48.93 43.45 39.30
CA ARG A 157 48.29 42.14 39.48
C ARG A 157 46.97 42.05 38.71
N GLU A 158 46.10 43.05 38.86
CA GLU A 158 44.78 43.04 38.22
C GLU A 158 44.89 43.12 36.68
N THR A 159 45.82 43.92 36.16
CA THR A 159 46.09 43.98 34.71
C THR A 159 46.66 42.67 34.16
N HIS A 160 47.50 41.96 34.93
CA HIS A 160 47.99 40.64 34.55
C HIS A 160 46.88 39.58 34.55
N GLU A 161 46.02 39.58 35.57
CA GLU A 161 44.85 38.68 35.65
C GLU A 161 43.90 38.91 34.48
N LEU A 162 43.62 40.17 34.12
CA LEU A 162 42.81 40.53 32.96
C LEU A 162 43.45 40.08 31.64
N ALA A 163 44.78 40.20 31.50
CA ALA A 163 45.48 39.73 30.31
C ALA A 163 45.37 38.21 30.12
N ILE A 164 45.44 37.44 31.21
CA ILE A 164 45.25 35.98 31.17
C ILE A 164 43.81 35.63 30.78
N VAL A 165 42.82 36.29 31.37
CA VAL A 165 41.40 36.07 31.04
C VAL A 165 41.11 36.41 29.58
N ASN A 166 41.67 37.51 29.08
CA ASN A 166 41.49 37.93 27.68
C ASN A 166 42.11 36.92 26.70
N ALA A 167 43.33 36.44 26.97
CA ALA A 167 43.98 35.42 26.16
C ALA A 167 43.18 34.10 26.15
N HIS A 168 42.56 33.73 27.28
CA HIS A 168 41.68 32.57 27.35
C HIS A 168 40.40 32.78 26.52
N GLN A 169 39.77 33.95 26.60
CA GLN A 169 38.58 34.28 25.81
C GLN A 169 38.86 34.26 24.30
N GLU A 170 40.02 34.74 23.85
CA GLU A 170 40.42 34.65 22.44
C GLU A 170 40.56 33.19 21.95
N MET A 171 41.10 32.29 22.79
CA MET A 171 41.18 30.87 22.46
C MET A 171 39.79 30.22 22.36
N VAL A 172 38.90 30.54 23.31
CA VAL A 172 37.52 30.05 23.29
C VAL A 172 36.78 30.56 22.04
N GLN A 173 36.96 31.83 21.68
CA GLN A 173 36.36 32.40 20.47
C GLN A 173 36.86 31.70 19.20
N LYS A 174 38.16 31.41 19.08
CA LYS A 174 38.72 30.68 17.94
C LYS A 174 38.16 29.25 17.84
N ALA A 175 38.03 28.55 18.97
CA ALA A 175 37.43 27.22 19.00
C ALA A 175 35.97 27.25 18.54
N LEU A 176 35.17 28.19 19.06
CA LEU A 176 33.77 28.39 18.66
C LEU A 176 33.62 28.71 17.16
N MET A 177 34.55 29.49 16.60
CA MET A 177 34.55 29.78 15.16
C MET A 177 34.80 28.53 14.31
N ILE A 178 35.74 27.68 14.70
CA ILE A 178 36.01 26.40 14.01
C ILE A 178 34.79 25.48 14.11
N ASP A 179 34.16 25.38 15.28
CA ASP A 179 32.96 24.57 15.45
C ASP A 179 31.80 25.09 14.58
N LEU A 180 31.64 26.41 14.48
CA LEU A 180 30.64 27.03 13.61
C LEU A 180 30.92 26.74 12.13
N GLU A 181 32.17 26.85 11.67
CA GLU A 181 32.56 26.52 10.30
C GLU A 181 32.27 25.05 9.97
N ASN A 182 32.56 24.14 10.90
CA ASN A 182 32.25 22.71 10.74
C ASN A 182 30.75 22.46 10.63
N LEU A 183 29.94 23.11 11.48
CA LEU A 183 28.47 22.99 11.41
C LEU A 183 27.91 23.54 10.10
N VAL A 184 28.42 24.67 9.62
CA VAL A 184 28.03 25.25 8.31
C VAL A 184 28.39 24.30 7.17
N HIS A 185 29.57 23.66 7.23
CA HIS A 185 29.98 22.69 6.23
C HIS A 185 29.08 21.45 6.22
N GLN A 186 28.76 20.90 7.39
CA GLN A 186 27.83 19.77 7.53
C GLN A 186 26.43 20.11 7.02
N GLN A 187 25.92 21.31 7.33
CA GLN A 187 24.63 21.79 6.83
C GLN A 187 24.64 21.88 5.29
N ALA A 188 25.70 22.42 4.70
CA ALA A 188 25.83 22.52 3.25
C ALA A 188 25.87 21.12 2.58
N GLN A 189 26.58 20.17 3.18
CA GLN A 189 26.62 18.79 2.70
C GLN A 189 25.22 18.16 2.72
N HIS A 190 24.48 18.28 3.82
CA HIS A 190 23.13 17.73 3.92
C HIS A 190 22.16 18.33 2.89
N ILE A 191 22.28 19.62 2.57
CA ILE A 191 21.47 20.26 1.52
C ILE A 191 21.78 19.64 0.15
N ILE A 192 23.06 19.41 -0.16
CA ILE A 192 23.47 18.77 -1.42
C ILE A 192 22.91 17.34 -1.49
N GLU A 193 23.06 16.55 -0.42
CA GLU A 193 22.54 15.18 -0.34
C GLU A 193 21.01 15.13 -0.55
N MET A 194 20.27 16.05 0.08
CA MET A 194 18.82 16.15 -0.06
C MET A 194 18.42 16.49 -1.51
N ASN A 195 19.08 17.46 -2.14
CA ASN A 195 18.83 17.82 -3.55
C ASN A 195 19.14 16.66 -4.51
N LEU A 196 20.21 15.91 -4.26
CA LEU A 196 20.56 14.72 -5.05
C LEU A 196 19.52 13.62 -4.89
N TYR A 197 19.01 13.42 -3.67
CA TYR A 197 17.94 12.46 -3.39
C TYR A 197 16.65 12.84 -4.13
N GLU A 198 16.21 14.10 -4.04
CA GLU A 198 15.01 14.58 -4.75
C GLU A 198 15.15 14.41 -6.27
N ASN A 199 16.30 14.78 -6.84
CA ASN A 199 16.55 14.61 -8.28
C ASN A 199 16.48 13.13 -8.70
N THR A 200 17.07 12.24 -7.90
CA THR A 200 17.08 10.79 -8.17
C THR A 200 15.66 10.23 -8.09
N LYS A 201 14.86 10.69 -7.12
CA LYS A 201 13.46 10.31 -6.98
C LYS A 201 12.63 10.74 -8.20
N GLU A 202 12.79 11.98 -8.68
CA GLU A 202 12.11 12.43 -9.90
C GLU A 202 12.54 11.66 -11.15
N LYS A 203 13.84 11.33 -11.28
CA LYS A 203 14.35 10.46 -12.36
C LYS A 203 13.68 9.07 -12.31
N LEU A 204 13.54 8.49 -11.12
CA LEU A 204 12.90 7.18 -10.92
C LEU A 204 11.42 7.22 -11.27
N GLU A 205 10.67 8.23 -10.81
CA GLU A 205 9.25 8.40 -11.12
C GLU A 205 9.03 8.54 -12.64
N ARG A 206 9.88 9.30 -13.33
CA ARG A 206 9.86 9.39 -14.81
C ARG A 206 10.19 8.04 -15.48
N ALA A 207 11.14 7.28 -14.95
CA ALA A 207 11.47 5.95 -15.49
C ALA A 207 10.32 4.95 -15.29
N GLN A 208 9.65 4.97 -14.14
CA GLN A 208 8.51 4.11 -13.85
C GLN A 208 7.33 4.41 -14.78
N LYS A 209 6.99 5.69 -14.97
CA LYS A 209 5.94 6.11 -15.90
C LYS A 209 6.24 5.70 -17.35
N ARG A 210 7.51 5.78 -17.77
CA ARG A 210 7.96 5.27 -19.08
C ARG A 210 7.79 3.76 -19.21
N HIS A 211 8.13 3.01 -18.16
CA HIS A 211 7.95 1.56 -18.14
C HIS A 211 6.47 1.16 -18.26
N GLU A 212 5.58 1.83 -17.53
CA GLU A 212 4.12 1.61 -17.62
C GLU A 212 3.58 1.88 -19.03
N ASN A 213 4.02 2.97 -19.66
CA ASN A 213 3.66 3.28 -21.04
C ASN A 213 4.19 2.23 -22.03
N ASN A 214 5.44 1.79 -21.88
CA ASN A 214 6.03 0.75 -22.72
C ASN A 214 5.30 -0.59 -22.57
N SER A 215 4.87 -0.94 -21.36
CA SER A 215 4.06 -2.14 -21.11
C SER A 215 2.72 -2.05 -21.84
N THR A 216 2.05 -0.90 -21.73
CA THR A 216 0.78 -0.63 -22.41
C THR A 216 0.93 -0.69 -23.92
N LEU A 217 1.96 -0.05 -24.49
CA LEU A 217 2.27 -0.10 -25.92
C LEU A 217 2.60 -1.51 -26.39
N SER A 218 3.36 -2.29 -25.62
CA SER A 218 3.67 -3.68 -25.95
C SER A 218 2.41 -4.55 -26.00
N GLN A 219 1.46 -4.34 -25.07
CA GLN A 219 0.19 -5.04 -25.10
C GLN A 219 -0.64 -4.66 -26.34
N ILE A 220 -0.69 -3.37 -26.68
CA ILE A 220 -1.39 -2.89 -27.89
C ILE A 220 -0.76 -3.51 -29.15
N LEU A 221 0.57 -3.48 -29.27
CA LEU A 221 1.28 -4.07 -30.41
C LEU A 221 1.05 -5.58 -30.50
N SER A 222 1.09 -6.30 -29.38
CA SER A 222 0.79 -7.73 -29.31
C SER A 222 -0.64 -8.02 -29.78
N ASN A 223 -1.63 -7.27 -29.30
CA ASN A 223 -3.02 -7.42 -29.74
C ASN A 223 -3.19 -7.12 -31.24
N VAL A 224 -2.51 -6.10 -31.77
CA VAL A 224 -2.54 -5.77 -33.20
C VAL A 224 -1.90 -6.89 -34.04
N LEU A 225 -0.78 -7.45 -33.59
CA LEU A 225 -0.14 -8.60 -34.23
C LEU A 225 -1.05 -9.83 -34.21
N SER A 226 -1.63 -10.19 -33.07
CA SER A 226 -2.59 -11.30 -32.99
C SER A 226 -3.81 -11.08 -33.89
N ASN A 227 -4.33 -9.85 -33.97
CA ASN A 227 -5.42 -9.53 -34.89
C ASN A 227 -4.98 -9.68 -36.35
N ALA A 228 -3.78 -9.25 -36.71
CA ALA A 228 -3.23 -9.44 -38.05
C ALA A 228 -3.06 -10.93 -38.39
N GLU A 229 -2.59 -11.74 -37.45
CA GLU A 229 -2.49 -13.20 -37.60
C GLU A 229 -3.86 -13.86 -37.76
N LEU A 230 -4.88 -13.44 -36.99
CA LEU A 230 -6.25 -13.94 -37.13
C LEU A 230 -6.85 -13.58 -38.49
N ILE A 231 -6.62 -12.35 -38.98
CA ILE A 231 -7.03 -11.93 -40.32
C ILE A 231 -6.33 -12.80 -41.37
N TRP A 232 -5.03 -13.05 -41.21
CA TRP A 232 -4.26 -13.91 -42.10
C TRP A 232 -4.80 -15.35 -42.12
N ILE A 233 -5.07 -15.95 -40.96
CA ILE A 233 -5.71 -17.27 -40.85
C ILE A 233 -7.09 -17.25 -41.53
N GLY A 234 -7.88 -16.19 -41.34
CA GLY A 234 -9.18 -16.02 -42.01
C GLY A 234 -9.06 -16.02 -43.53
N ILE A 235 -8.08 -15.28 -44.07
CA ILE A 235 -7.77 -15.27 -45.51
C ILE A 235 -7.36 -16.67 -45.98
N GLN A 236 -6.49 -17.36 -45.24
CA GLN A 236 -6.03 -18.71 -45.55
C GLN A 236 -7.20 -19.72 -45.60
N LEU A 237 -8.07 -19.68 -44.59
CA LEU A 237 -9.27 -20.52 -44.52
C LEU A 237 -10.26 -20.21 -45.64
N ASP A 238 -10.42 -18.94 -46.03
CA ASP A 238 -11.26 -18.57 -47.16
C ASP A 238 -10.66 -19.06 -48.49
N LEU A 239 -9.33 -19.03 -48.64
CA LEU A 239 -8.63 -19.61 -49.79
C LEU A 239 -8.79 -21.14 -49.83
N GLU A 240 -8.61 -21.82 -48.70
CA GLU A 240 -8.86 -23.28 -48.57
C GLU A 240 -10.32 -23.62 -48.82
N LYS A 241 -11.28 -22.83 -48.33
CA LYS A 241 -12.71 -23.01 -48.59
C LYS A 241 -13.05 -22.83 -50.05
N LYS A 242 -12.41 -21.87 -50.74
CA LYS A 242 -12.52 -21.75 -52.20
C LYS A 242 -11.91 -22.96 -52.90
N HIS A 243 -10.76 -23.46 -52.44
CA HIS A 243 -10.15 -24.68 -52.98
C HIS A 243 -11.08 -25.89 -52.81
N ASN A 244 -11.58 -26.12 -51.59
CA ASN A 244 -12.46 -27.23 -51.22
C ASN A 244 -13.86 -27.16 -51.88
N ARG A 245 -14.37 -25.97 -52.19
CA ARG A 245 -15.62 -25.82 -52.97
C ARG A 245 -15.51 -26.35 -54.40
N PHE A 246 -14.30 -26.42 -54.93
CA PHE A 246 -14.02 -26.99 -56.25
C PHE A 246 -13.30 -28.34 -56.17
N ASP A 247 -13.11 -28.88 -54.96
CA ASP A 247 -12.43 -30.16 -54.77
C ASP A 247 -13.42 -31.32 -55.00
N ASN A 248 -13.45 -31.77 -56.26
CA ASN A 248 -14.11 -33.00 -56.70
C ASN A 248 -13.17 -34.22 -56.59
N SER A 249 -12.22 -34.21 -55.64
CA SER A 249 -11.27 -35.31 -55.47
C SER A 249 -11.99 -36.62 -55.14
N GLU A 250 -11.57 -37.70 -55.81
CA GLU A 250 -12.07 -39.07 -55.60
C GLU A 250 -12.00 -39.51 -54.12
N GLY A 251 -11.03 -38.97 -53.37
CA GLY A 251 -10.83 -39.24 -51.95
C GLY A 251 -12.00 -38.81 -51.07
N LEU A 252 -12.61 -37.64 -51.32
CA LEU A 252 -13.73 -37.15 -50.52
C LEU A 252 -15.02 -37.95 -50.78
N LYS A 253 -15.23 -38.38 -52.03
CA LYS A 253 -16.33 -39.29 -52.40
C LYS A 253 -16.17 -40.66 -51.75
N SER A 254 -14.96 -41.20 -51.75
CA SER A 254 -14.63 -42.46 -51.07
C SER A 254 -14.86 -42.37 -49.56
N GLN A 255 -14.39 -41.31 -48.91
CA GLN A 255 -14.62 -41.10 -47.48
C GLN A 255 -16.11 -40.91 -47.12
N SER A 256 -16.87 -40.17 -47.94
CA SER A 256 -18.31 -40.03 -47.76
C SER A 256 -19.04 -41.36 -47.89
N GLN A 257 -18.64 -42.22 -48.82
CA GLN A 257 -19.20 -43.56 -49.00
C GLN A 257 -18.86 -44.49 -47.83
N LEU A 258 -17.62 -44.45 -47.34
CA LEU A 258 -17.21 -45.20 -46.15
C LEU A 258 -17.97 -44.74 -44.90
N CYS A 259 -18.20 -43.43 -44.75
CA CYS A 259 -19.01 -42.89 -43.65
C CYS A 259 -20.46 -43.37 -43.72
N LEU A 260 -21.07 -43.35 -44.92
CA LEU A 260 -22.41 -43.88 -45.16
C LEU A 260 -22.50 -45.39 -44.89
N GLN A 261 -21.52 -46.18 -45.32
CA GLN A 261 -21.42 -47.60 -44.99
C GLN A 261 -21.31 -47.83 -43.48
N ARG A 262 -20.50 -47.03 -42.78
CA ARG A 262 -20.34 -47.12 -41.32
C ARG A 262 -21.64 -46.77 -40.58
N ILE A 263 -22.38 -45.77 -41.05
CA ILE A 263 -23.71 -45.42 -40.52
C ILE A 263 -24.71 -46.56 -40.76
N GLN A 264 -24.69 -47.18 -41.95
CA GLN A 264 -25.54 -48.35 -42.25
C GLN A 264 -25.20 -49.55 -41.36
N LEU A 265 -23.91 -49.85 -41.16
CA LEU A 265 -23.47 -50.91 -40.26
C LEU A 265 -23.91 -50.64 -38.81
N MET A 266 -23.77 -49.41 -38.32
CA MET A 266 -24.24 -49.05 -36.97
C MET A 266 -25.77 -49.15 -36.83
N ARG A 267 -26.53 -48.82 -37.87
CA ARG A 267 -28.00 -49.02 -37.89
C ARG A 267 -28.37 -50.50 -37.87
N ASN A 268 -27.62 -51.34 -38.59
CA ASN A 268 -27.84 -52.79 -38.61
C ASN A 268 -27.49 -53.46 -37.28
N VAL A 269 -26.44 -52.99 -36.59
CA VAL A 269 -26.08 -53.44 -35.23
C VAL A 269 -27.12 -52.99 -34.21
N ALA A 270 -27.70 -51.79 -34.36
CA ALA A 270 -28.77 -51.32 -33.49
C ALA A 270 -30.09 -52.10 -33.66
N SER A 271 -30.34 -52.69 -34.84
CA SER A 271 -31.53 -53.53 -35.09
C SER A 271 -31.33 -55.01 -34.70
N ASN A 272 -30.08 -55.49 -34.63
CA ASN A 272 -29.74 -56.86 -34.25
C ASN A 272 -29.14 -56.91 -32.85
N THR A 273 -29.98 -56.81 -31.82
CA THR A 273 -29.59 -56.85 -30.39
C THR A 273 -29.08 -58.21 -29.89
N SER A 274 -28.83 -59.20 -30.77
CA SER A 274 -28.39 -60.54 -30.40
C SER A 274 -27.12 -61.01 -31.13
N ASP A 275 -26.29 -60.09 -31.61
CA ASP A 275 -25.05 -60.45 -32.31
C ASP A 275 -23.95 -60.75 -31.28
N ILE A 276 -23.40 -61.97 -31.31
CA ILE A 276 -22.49 -62.53 -30.28
C ILE A 276 -21.29 -61.61 -30.02
N LEU A 277 -20.78 -60.96 -31.06
CA LEU A 277 -19.66 -60.02 -30.98
C LEU A 277 -19.99 -58.73 -30.20
N SER A 278 -21.22 -58.25 -30.31
CA SER A 278 -21.67 -57.07 -29.57
C SER A 278 -21.80 -57.37 -28.07
N VAL A 279 -22.29 -58.56 -27.73
CA VAL A 279 -22.38 -59.04 -26.34
C VAL A 279 -20.98 -59.23 -25.74
N GLU A 280 -20.05 -59.83 -26.48
CA GLU A 280 -18.67 -60.02 -26.00
C GLU A 280 -17.95 -58.68 -25.77
N PHE A 281 -18.15 -57.71 -26.68
CA PHE A 281 -17.60 -56.36 -26.55
C PHE A 281 -18.19 -55.60 -25.35
N ILE A 282 -19.51 -55.65 -25.16
CA ILE A 282 -20.19 -55.03 -24.01
C ILE A 282 -19.67 -55.67 -22.71
N THR A 283 -19.56 -56.99 -22.66
CA THR A 283 -19.05 -57.72 -21.48
C THR A 283 -17.63 -57.30 -21.13
N LYS A 284 -16.73 -57.18 -22.11
CA LYS A 284 -15.36 -56.68 -21.90
C LYS A 284 -15.35 -55.22 -21.43
N MET A 285 -16.15 -54.36 -22.04
CA MET A 285 -16.27 -52.95 -21.65
C MET A 285 -16.79 -52.79 -20.22
N ILE A 286 -17.79 -53.58 -19.83
CA ILE A 286 -18.32 -53.61 -18.47
C ILE A 286 -17.25 -54.10 -17.49
N GLN A 287 -16.49 -55.12 -17.85
CA GLN A 287 -15.40 -55.63 -17.02
C GLN A 287 -14.32 -54.56 -16.76
N TYR A 288 -13.90 -53.81 -17.80
CA TYR A 288 -12.94 -52.72 -17.67
C TYR A 288 -13.52 -51.50 -16.93
N LEU A 289 -14.77 -51.13 -17.19
CA LEU A 289 -15.41 -50.02 -16.50
C LEU A 289 -15.64 -50.35 -15.02
N SER A 290 -16.00 -51.60 -14.70
CA SER A 290 -16.24 -52.04 -13.33
C SER A 290 -14.96 -52.23 -12.51
N SER A 291 -13.79 -52.33 -13.14
CA SER A 291 -12.51 -52.30 -12.41
C SER A 291 -12.09 -50.87 -12.05
N CYS A 292 -12.52 -49.88 -12.83
CA CYS A 292 -12.23 -48.47 -12.57
C CYS A 292 -13.33 -47.75 -11.77
N LEU A 293 -14.58 -48.22 -11.85
CA LEU A 293 -15.75 -47.68 -11.16
C LEU A 293 -16.14 -48.60 -10.00
N GLN A 294 -16.64 -48.03 -8.90
CA GLN A 294 -17.10 -48.81 -7.73
C GLN A 294 -18.46 -49.51 -7.94
N HIS A 295 -19.03 -49.44 -9.15
CA HIS A 295 -20.33 -50.04 -9.48
C HIS A 295 -20.31 -50.65 -10.89
N GLN A 296 -21.16 -51.66 -11.11
CA GLN A 296 -21.36 -52.25 -12.43
C GLN A 296 -22.30 -51.39 -13.30
N PRO A 297 -21.88 -50.94 -14.49
CA PRO A 297 -22.77 -50.34 -15.47
C PRO A 297 -23.78 -51.36 -16.02
N ARG A 298 -24.92 -50.87 -16.52
CA ARG A 298 -25.96 -51.72 -17.15
C ARG A 298 -25.47 -52.35 -18.46
N ASP A 299 -26.00 -53.53 -18.79
CA ASP A 299 -25.70 -54.33 -20.01
C ASP A 299 -26.25 -53.71 -21.31
N GLU A 300 -25.97 -52.43 -21.54
CA GLU A 300 -26.34 -51.70 -22.74
C GLU A 300 -25.16 -50.86 -23.23
N VAL A 301 -24.86 -50.89 -24.53
CA VAL A 301 -23.75 -50.12 -25.14
C VAL A 301 -23.84 -48.63 -24.78
N LYS A 302 -25.05 -48.07 -24.84
CA LYS A 302 -25.29 -46.65 -24.56
C LYS A 302 -25.03 -46.29 -23.10
N ALA A 303 -25.38 -47.19 -22.16
CA ALA A 303 -25.11 -47.00 -20.74
C ALA A 303 -23.61 -47.09 -20.44
N CYS A 304 -22.89 -48.04 -21.06
CA CYS A 304 -21.44 -48.18 -20.94
C CYS A 304 -20.69 -46.95 -21.46
N LEU A 305 -21.10 -46.42 -22.63
CA LEU A 305 -20.50 -45.21 -23.20
C LEU A 305 -20.75 -43.97 -22.33
N HIS A 306 -21.93 -43.86 -21.73
CA HIS A 306 -22.26 -42.76 -20.82
C HIS A 306 -21.41 -42.79 -19.54
N GLU A 307 -21.27 -43.96 -18.91
CA GLU A 307 -20.42 -44.10 -17.72
C GLU A 307 -18.93 -43.91 -18.04
N TYR A 308 -18.47 -44.33 -19.22
CA TYR A 308 -17.12 -44.03 -19.69
C TYR A 308 -16.88 -42.53 -19.85
N GLU A 309 -17.80 -41.80 -20.49
CA GLU A 309 -17.67 -40.35 -20.66
C GLU A 309 -17.65 -39.62 -19.32
N LYS A 310 -18.51 -40.04 -18.39
CA LYS A 310 -18.54 -39.51 -17.01
C LYS A 310 -17.21 -39.78 -16.28
N PHE A 311 -16.66 -40.98 -16.40
CA PHE A 311 -15.34 -41.32 -15.85
C PHE A 311 -14.24 -40.41 -16.41
N VAL A 312 -14.20 -40.22 -17.73
CA VAL A 312 -13.19 -39.36 -18.38
C VAL A 312 -13.29 -37.91 -17.87
N ARG A 313 -14.50 -37.37 -17.68
CA ARG A 313 -14.69 -36.02 -17.11
C ARG A 313 -14.17 -35.92 -15.68
N LEU A 314 -14.47 -36.91 -14.83
CA LEU A 314 -14.00 -36.95 -13.43
C LEU A 314 -12.48 -37.09 -13.35
N PHE A 315 -11.91 -37.96 -14.19
CA PHE A 315 -10.47 -38.14 -14.31
C PHE A 315 -9.76 -36.85 -14.73
N ASN A 316 -10.27 -36.16 -15.75
CA ASN A 316 -9.72 -34.88 -16.19
C ASN A 316 -9.85 -33.79 -15.13
N TYR A 317 -10.93 -33.76 -14.35
CA TYR A 317 -11.08 -32.83 -13.24
C TYR A 317 -10.02 -33.08 -12.15
N ALA A 318 -9.80 -34.34 -11.77
CA ALA A 318 -8.77 -34.70 -10.80
C ALA A 318 -7.35 -34.39 -11.32
N LEU A 319 -7.08 -34.70 -12.59
CA LEU A 319 -5.79 -34.48 -13.23
C LEU A 319 -5.49 -32.97 -13.37
N ASN A 320 -6.49 -32.16 -13.72
CA ASN A 320 -6.36 -30.70 -13.70
C ASN A 320 -6.18 -30.14 -12.29
N GLY A 321 -6.82 -30.72 -11.27
CA GLY A 321 -6.59 -30.37 -9.87
C GLY A 321 -5.16 -30.64 -9.40
N LEU A 322 -4.57 -31.74 -9.86
CA LEU A 322 -3.16 -32.09 -9.63
C LEU A 322 -2.20 -31.16 -10.41
N LEU A 323 -2.44 -30.96 -11.70
CA LEU A 323 -1.59 -30.12 -12.55
C LEU A 323 -1.64 -28.63 -12.17
N SER A 324 -2.80 -28.14 -11.71
CA SER A 324 -2.95 -26.76 -11.24
C SER A 324 -2.32 -26.49 -9.88
N GLY A 325 -1.76 -27.51 -9.21
CA GLY A 325 -1.11 -27.36 -7.92
C GLY A 325 -2.04 -26.92 -6.79
N LYS A 326 -3.36 -26.95 -6.98
CA LYS A 326 -4.35 -26.43 -6.02
C LYS A 326 -4.25 -27.11 -4.66
N HIS A 327 -4.04 -28.44 -4.66
CA HIS A 327 -3.82 -29.20 -3.43
C HIS A 327 -2.47 -28.87 -2.77
N TYR A 328 -1.44 -28.59 -3.57
CA TYR A 328 -0.13 -28.17 -3.08
C TYR A 328 -0.20 -26.77 -2.45
N ALA A 329 -0.97 -25.85 -3.03
CA ALA A 329 -1.23 -24.53 -2.49
C ALA A 329 -1.93 -24.60 -1.12
N THR A 330 -2.95 -25.45 -0.96
CA THR A 330 -3.60 -25.66 0.34
C THR A 330 -2.66 -26.27 1.38
N ILE A 331 -1.76 -27.18 0.97
CA ILE A 331 -0.75 -27.74 1.87
C ILE A 331 0.26 -26.66 2.28
N LEU A 332 0.72 -25.83 1.34
CA LEU A 332 1.64 -24.72 1.63
C LEU A 332 1.00 -23.71 2.59
N GLU A 333 -0.25 -23.34 2.36
CA GLU A 333 -1.01 -22.45 3.26
C GLU A 333 -1.09 -23.03 4.68
N LYS A 334 -1.34 -24.33 4.81
CA LYS A 334 -1.32 -25.02 6.11
C LYS A 334 0.07 -25.15 6.71
N LEU A 335 1.11 -25.29 5.90
CA LEU A 335 2.49 -25.28 6.37
C LEU A 335 2.88 -23.90 6.92
N ASP A 336 2.41 -22.83 6.27
CA ASP A 336 2.67 -21.45 6.66
C ASP A 336 1.94 -21.12 7.98
N GLU A 337 0.70 -21.57 8.15
CA GLU A 337 -0.01 -21.52 9.43
C GLU A 337 0.76 -22.25 10.55
N ILE A 338 1.32 -23.42 10.26
CA ILE A 338 2.11 -24.19 11.23
C ILE A 338 3.41 -23.46 11.59
N ASN A 339 4.15 -22.95 10.60
CA ASN A 339 5.38 -22.19 10.83
C ASN A 339 5.13 -20.91 11.63
N HIS A 340 4.01 -20.24 11.38
CA HIS A 340 3.63 -19.06 12.16
C HIS A 340 3.40 -19.42 13.63
N VAL A 341 2.65 -20.50 13.90
CA VAL A 341 2.42 -21.00 15.26
C VAL A 341 3.72 -21.43 15.92
N GLU A 342 4.60 -22.13 15.19
CA GLU A 342 5.93 -22.51 15.66
C GLU A 342 6.76 -21.29 16.03
N THR A 343 6.81 -20.26 15.19
CA THR A 343 7.57 -19.02 15.44
C THR A 343 7.06 -18.30 16.69
N VAL A 344 5.74 -18.19 16.86
CA VAL A 344 5.14 -17.58 18.05
C VAL A 344 5.48 -18.38 19.31
N LEU A 345 5.53 -19.71 19.21
CA LEU A 345 5.84 -20.59 20.34
C LEU A 345 7.35 -20.78 20.55
N HIS A 346 8.19 -20.43 19.58
CA HIS A 346 9.62 -20.73 19.57
C HIS A 346 10.33 -20.20 20.81
N SER A 347 10.11 -18.92 21.16
CA SER A 347 10.71 -18.31 22.35
C SER A 347 10.21 -18.90 23.67
N PHE A 348 9.07 -19.59 23.66
CA PHE A 348 8.50 -20.23 24.85
C PHE A 348 8.95 -21.68 25.03
N VAL A 349 9.44 -22.32 23.96
CA VAL A 349 9.83 -23.73 23.94
C VAL A 349 11.35 -23.89 23.88
N TYR A 350 12.05 -23.08 23.08
CA TYR A 350 13.47 -23.26 22.76
C TYR A 350 14.42 -22.23 23.39
N ASP A 351 13.95 -21.02 23.72
CA ASP A 351 14.79 -19.97 24.33
C ASP A 351 14.74 -19.97 25.88
N GLY A 352 14.20 -21.03 26.48
CA GLY A 352 14.19 -21.23 27.93
C GLY A 352 15.53 -21.79 28.45
N PRO A 353 15.82 -21.69 29.75
CA PRO A 353 17.02 -22.29 30.36
C PRO A 353 17.00 -23.84 30.38
N VAL A 354 15.94 -24.46 29.83
CA VAL A 354 15.74 -25.91 29.72
C VAL A 354 15.02 -26.18 28.40
N ASP A 355 15.45 -27.21 27.65
CA ASP A 355 14.88 -27.62 26.34
C ASP A 355 13.47 -28.27 26.45
N THR A 356 12.62 -27.82 27.36
CA THR A 356 11.23 -28.30 27.49
C THR A 356 10.27 -27.12 27.71
N PRO A 357 9.05 -27.17 27.15
CA PRO A 357 8.07 -26.11 27.33
C PRO A 357 7.68 -25.96 28.81
N MET A 358 8.17 -24.91 29.46
CA MET A 358 7.95 -24.66 30.88
C MET A 358 6.61 -23.94 31.12
N PHE A 359 5.49 -24.67 30.97
CA PHE A 359 4.15 -24.15 31.25
C PHE A 359 3.92 -23.74 32.72
N GLU A 360 4.83 -24.10 33.64
CA GLU A 360 4.66 -23.93 35.09
C GLU A 360 5.59 -22.89 35.74
N ASN A 361 6.37 -22.12 34.96
CA ASN A 361 7.25 -21.11 35.55
C ASN A 361 6.44 -19.93 36.12
N VAL A 362 6.66 -19.62 37.40
CA VAL A 362 5.99 -18.56 38.18
C VAL A 362 6.12 -17.19 37.52
N SER A 363 7.23 -16.93 36.80
CA SER A 363 7.43 -15.67 36.07
C SER A 363 6.40 -15.46 34.94
N TYR A 364 5.87 -16.54 34.35
CA TYR A 364 4.91 -16.50 33.25
C TYR A 364 3.46 -16.75 33.72
N LEU A 365 3.26 -17.53 34.77
CA LEU A 365 1.96 -17.72 35.40
C LEU A 365 1.39 -16.43 35.99
N LYS A 366 2.26 -15.55 36.53
CA LYS A 366 1.82 -14.27 37.12
C LYS A 366 1.24 -13.30 36.08
N PRO A 367 1.87 -13.05 34.91
CA PRO A 367 1.27 -12.32 33.80
C PRO A 367 -0.05 -12.92 33.31
N ILE A 368 -0.11 -14.24 33.12
CA ILE A 368 -1.33 -14.93 32.64
C ILE A 368 -2.47 -14.80 33.66
N PHE A 369 -2.18 -15.02 34.94
CA PHE A 369 -3.14 -14.85 36.03
C PHE A 369 -3.63 -13.38 36.11
N ASN A 370 -2.72 -12.41 35.99
CA ASN A 370 -3.07 -11.00 35.98
C ASN A 370 -3.94 -10.62 34.78
N ALA A 371 -3.64 -11.18 33.60
CA ALA A 371 -4.44 -10.97 32.39
C ALA A 371 -5.85 -11.56 32.55
N ASN A 372 -5.97 -12.78 33.11
CA ASN A 372 -7.25 -13.41 33.40
C ASN A 372 -8.06 -12.63 34.47
N MET A 373 -7.41 -12.14 35.52
CA MET A 373 -8.07 -11.27 36.52
C MET A 373 -8.57 -9.96 35.90
N LYS A 374 -7.77 -9.33 35.03
CA LYS A 374 -8.20 -8.13 34.28
C LYS A 374 -9.37 -8.43 33.36
N LYS A 375 -9.35 -9.56 32.65
CA LYS A 375 -10.45 -10.01 31.79
C LYS A 375 -11.74 -10.17 32.58
N GLU A 376 -11.71 -10.87 33.72
CA GLU A 376 -12.89 -11.01 34.57
C GLU A 376 -13.43 -9.68 35.11
N LEU A 377 -12.54 -8.74 35.45
CA LEU A 377 -12.93 -7.41 35.92
C LEU A 377 -13.65 -6.63 34.81
N ILE A 378 -13.11 -6.66 33.60
CA ILE A 378 -13.71 -6.03 32.42
C ILE A 378 -15.07 -6.69 32.11
N ASP A 379 -15.15 -8.01 32.14
CA ASP A 379 -16.42 -8.72 31.90
C ASP A 379 -17.49 -8.35 32.93
N LYS A 380 -17.13 -8.22 34.21
CA LYS A 380 -18.05 -7.74 35.26
C LYS A 380 -18.50 -6.30 35.02
N GLN A 381 -17.59 -5.41 34.64
CA GLN A 381 -17.92 -4.02 34.31
C GLN A 381 -18.84 -3.93 33.08
N LEU A 382 -18.57 -4.73 32.05
CA LEU A 382 -19.36 -4.77 30.83
C LEU A 382 -20.78 -5.29 31.09
N ARG A 383 -20.93 -6.34 31.91
CA ARG A 383 -22.24 -6.82 32.37
C ARG A 383 -23.01 -5.74 33.11
N ARG A 384 -22.37 -5.03 34.05
CA ARG A 384 -22.99 -3.93 34.79
C ARG A 384 -23.43 -2.79 33.86
N MET A 385 -22.58 -2.37 32.92
CA MET A 385 -22.94 -1.35 31.94
C MET A 385 -24.11 -1.79 31.06
N ARG A 386 -24.13 -3.05 30.62
CA ARG A 386 -25.23 -3.58 29.81
C ARG A 386 -26.55 -3.58 30.58
N THR A 387 -26.54 -3.98 31.86
CA THR A 387 -27.72 -3.90 32.73
C THR A 387 -28.17 -2.45 32.93
N GLN A 388 -27.26 -1.55 33.26
CA GLN A 388 -27.56 -0.13 33.43
C GLN A 388 -28.11 0.52 32.17
N PHE A 389 -27.58 0.16 30.99
CA PHE A 389 -28.08 0.64 29.71
C PHE A 389 -29.48 0.11 29.44
N HIS A 390 -29.72 -1.17 29.69
CA HIS A 390 -31.03 -1.78 29.49
C HIS A 390 -32.10 -1.14 30.39
N GLU A 391 -31.84 -1.03 31.69
CA GLU A 391 -32.79 -0.48 32.67
C GLU A 391 -33.00 1.04 32.48
N ASN A 392 -31.93 1.81 32.34
CA ASN A 392 -32.04 3.28 32.35
C ASN A 392 -32.34 3.88 30.98
N VAL A 393 -31.98 3.19 29.89
CA VAL A 393 -32.12 3.72 28.52
C VAL A 393 -33.18 2.93 27.76
N THR A 394 -32.99 1.62 27.55
CA THR A 394 -33.89 0.84 26.69
C THR A 394 -35.29 0.72 27.28
N GLU A 395 -35.41 0.25 28.51
CA GLU A 395 -36.69 0.05 29.19
C GLU A 395 -37.40 1.39 29.45
N ARG A 396 -36.62 2.42 29.80
CA ARG A 396 -37.15 3.78 29.99
C ARG A 396 -37.62 4.41 28.68
N MET A 397 -36.96 4.13 27.55
CA MET A 397 -37.44 4.54 26.23
C MET A 397 -38.78 3.91 25.87
N GLU A 398 -39.04 2.68 26.28
CA GLU A 398 -40.30 1.99 25.99
C GLU A 398 -41.44 2.44 26.92
N LYS A 399 -41.16 2.61 28.21
CA LYS A 399 -42.17 2.91 29.24
C LYS A 399 -42.49 4.40 29.37
N ASP A 400 -41.50 5.29 29.24
CA ASP A 400 -41.67 6.74 29.42
C ASP A 400 -41.59 7.47 28.07
N LYS A 401 -42.79 7.71 27.49
CA LYS A 401 -42.92 8.40 26.20
C LYS A 401 -42.33 9.81 26.22
N LEU A 402 -42.46 10.56 27.31
CA LEU A 402 -41.96 11.93 27.40
C LEU A 402 -40.43 11.95 27.43
N TRP A 403 -39.83 11.03 28.19
CA TRP A 403 -38.38 10.89 28.22
C TRP A 403 -37.84 10.46 26.85
N ARG A 404 -38.49 9.49 26.18
CA ARG A 404 -38.14 9.10 24.81
C ARG A 404 -38.19 10.29 23.84
N TYR A 405 -39.25 11.10 23.92
CA TYR A 405 -39.39 12.30 23.08
C TYR A 405 -38.23 13.28 23.33
N ARG A 406 -37.86 13.52 24.59
CA ARG A 406 -36.71 14.36 24.93
C ARG A 406 -35.41 13.88 24.30
N GLN A 407 -35.15 12.57 24.29
CA GLN A 407 -33.91 12.02 23.74
C GLN A 407 -33.87 12.00 22.21
N LEU A 408 -35.01 11.82 21.53
CA LEU A 408 -35.08 11.63 20.08
C LEU A 408 -35.49 12.89 19.30
N LEU A 409 -35.94 13.95 19.98
CA LEU A 409 -36.50 15.14 19.33
C LEU A 409 -35.52 15.78 18.34
N TRP A 410 -34.25 15.88 18.71
CA TRP A 410 -33.22 16.48 17.87
C TRP A 410 -32.96 15.66 16.61
N MET A 411 -32.97 14.31 16.70
CA MET A 411 -32.84 13.45 15.53
C MET A 411 -34.06 13.56 14.61
N TRP A 412 -35.26 13.61 15.19
CA TRP A 412 -36.49 13.77 14.40
C TRP A 412 -36.60 15.15 13.77
N PHE A 413 -36.10 16.20 14.42
CA PHE A 413 -36.00 17.52 13.82
C PHE A 413 -35.15 17.52 12.55
N LEU A 414 -34.04 16.77 12.54
CA LEU A 414 -33.15 16.68 11.38
C LEU A 414 -33.68 15.75 10.27
N ARG A 415 -34.45 14.70 10.61
CA ARG A 415 -34.83 13.65 9.66
C ARG A 415 -36.31 13.68 9.21
N ASP A 416 -37.22 14.09 10.09
CA ASP A 416 -38.67 14.16 9.82
C ASP A 416 -39.37 15.20 10.73
N PRO A 417 -39.34 16.49 10.35
CA PRO A 417 -39.90 17.59 11.15
C PRO A 417 -41.41 17.43 11.42
N SER A 418 -42.14 16.79 10.51
CA SER A 418 -43.57 16.48 10.64
C SER A 418 -43.87 15.56 11.84
N ARG A 419 -42.91 14.74 12.26
CA ARG A 419 -43.03 13.91 13.47
C ARG A 419 -42.86 14.73 14.76
N VAL A 420 -42.04 15.77 14.72
CA VAL A 420 -41.85 16.70 15.86
C VAL A 420 -43.14 17.46 16.17
N LEU A 421 -43.86 17.93 15.14
CA LEU A 421 -45.14 18.63 15.31
C LEU A 421 -46.20 17.75 15.99
N ARG A 422 -46.32 16.48 15.56
CA ARG A 422 -47.22 15.51 16.19
C ARG A 422 -46.88 15.23 17.66
N VAL A 423 -45.58 15.15 17.98
CA VAL A 423 -45.10 14.98 19.36
C VAL A 423 -45.42 16.20 20.22
N ILE A 424 -45.28 17.43 19.68
CA ILE A 424 -45.64 18.66 20.39
C ILE A 424 -47.14 18.69 20.71
N GLU A 425 -48.01 18.31 19.77
CA GLU A 425 -49.45 18.20 20.00
C GLU A 425 -49.80 17.14 21.06
N GLU A 426 -49.14 15.99 21.01
CA GLU A 426 -49.35 14.92 22.00
C GLU A 426 -48.90 15.34 23.41
N ILE A 427 -47.77 16.05 23.53
CA ILE A 427 -47.29 16.60 24.81
C ILE A 427 -48.27 17.66 25.34
N LYS A 428 -48.77 18.57 24.49
CA LYS A 428 -49.78 19.56 24.89
C LYS A 428 -51.04 18.89 25.42
N ARG A 429 -51.49 17.81 24.78
CA ARG A 429 -52.64 16.99 25.22
C ARG A 429 -52.40 16.24 26.53
N ILE A 430 -51.16 15.83 26.81
CA ILE A 430 -50.79 15.19 28.09
C ILE A 430 -50.71 16.25 29.20
N ALA A 431 -50.09 17.39 28.93
CA ALA A 431 -49.99 18.51 29.87
C ALA A 431 -51.36 19.08 30.27
N SER A 432 -52.33 19.10 29.35
CA SER A 432 -53.71 19.53 29.64
C SER A 432 -54.49 18.56 30.53
N LYS A 433 -53.97 17.34 30.79
CA LYS A 433 -54.59 16.33 31.67
C LYS A 433 -53.97 16.28 33.07
N VAL A 434 -52.88 17.01 33.32
CA VAL A 434 -52.25 17.05 34.64
C VAL A 434 -52.93 18.15 35.48
N PRO A 435 -53.51 17.84 36.66
CA PRO A 435 -54.09 18.86 37.52
C PRO A 435 -53.00 19.85 37.95
N GLN A 436 -53.25 21.16 37.80
CA GLN A 436 -52.33 22.18 38.26
C GLN A 436 -52.23 22.15 39.80
N ILE A 437 -51.15 21.57 40.32
CA ILE A 437 -50.73 21.77 41.71
C ILE A 437 -50.19 23.18 41.82
N SER A 438 -51.11 24.11 42.06
CA SER A 438 -50.79 25.44 42.60
C SER A 438 -50.37 25.31 44.08
N LYS A 439 -49.44 26.17 44.52
CA LYS A 439 -48.94 26.38 45.90
C LYS A 439 -47.93 25.29 46.33
N THR A 440 -46.69 25.55 46.78
CA THR A 440 -46.11 26.61 47.61
C THR A 440 -44.58 26.60 47.43
N LEU A 441 -43.95 27.69 46.95
CA LEU A 441 -42.49 27.86 47.10
C LEU A 441 -42.22 28.44 48.48
N GLY A 442 -41.86 27.58 49.44
CA GLY A 442 -41.24 27.99 50.70
C GLY A 442 -39.78 28.40 50.47
N GLY A 443 -39.42 29.59 50.94
CA GLY A 443 -38.07 30.14 50.79
C GLY A 443 -36.99 29.32 51.49
N ILE A 444 -35.84 29.18 50.82
CA ILE A 444 -34.63 28.57 51.38
C ILE A 444 -33.81 29.68 52.04
N LYS A 445 -33.69 29.63 53.38
CA LYS A 445 -32.68 30.38 54.14
C LYS A 445 -31.34 29.66 54.02
N ARG A 446 -30.29 30.38 53.61
CA ARG A 446 -28.89 29.93 53.64
C ARG A 446 -28.43 29.75 55.09
N LYS A 447 -27.76 28.64 55.38
CA LYS A 447 -26.76 28.54 56.46
C LYS A 447 -25.39 28.63 55.81
#